data_AF-A0AAD4ZT00-F1
#
_entry.id   AF-A0AAD4ZT00-F1
#
_cell.length_a   1.000
_cell.length_b   1.000
_cell.length_c   1.000
_cell.angle_alpha   90.00
_cell.angle_beta   90.00
_cell.angle_gamma   90.00
#
_symmetry.space_group_name_H-M   'P 1'
#
loop_
_entity.id
_entity.type
_entity.pdbx_description
1 polymer ?
#
loop_
_entity_poly.entity_id
_entity_poly.type
_entity_poly.pdbx_seq_one_letter_code
_entity_poly.pdbx_strand_id
1 'polypeptide(L)'
;MLVVVNSLSSFQIYAMPVFDNLELRFTSCMNKPCPRWLRSGFRIFFGCFAFFIAVALPFLPSLAGLLGGIAVPITLAYPCFMWILIKKPCKNSAIFHWLLGSLGIVLSISIVTGAIWNIATIGIQVHFFKPE
;
A
#
# COMPACT_ATOMS: atom_id res chain seq x y z
N MET A 1 -9.09 4.72 -22.04
CA MET A 1 -10.00 3.56 -21.95
C MET A 1 -9.35 2.37 -21.25
N LEU A 2 -8.23 1.80 -21.75
CA LEU A 2 -7.57 0.64 -21.13
C LEU A 2 -7.18 0.84 -19.64
N VAL A 3 -6.59 1.98 -19.30
CA VAL A 3 -6.21 2.29 -17.91
C VAL A 3 -7.42 2.34 -16.98
N VAL A 4 -8.54 2.91 -17.43
CA VAL A 4 -9.77 3.02 -16.62
C VAL A 4 -10.35 1.64 -16.35
N VAL A 5 -10.40 0.77 -17.36
CA VAL A 5 -10.88 -0.62 -17.21
C VAL A 5 -9.98 -1.38 -16.24
N ASN A 6 -8.66 -1.26 -16.38
CA ASN A 6 -7.71 -1.90 -15.49
C ASN A 6 -7.83 -1.42 -14.04
N SER A 7 -8.01 -0.12 -13.82
CA SER A 7 -8.21 0.44 -12.49
C SER A 7 -9.51 -0.02 -11.86
N LEU A 8 -10.61 -0.09 -12.62
CA LEU A 8 -11.91 -0.57 -12.15
C LEU A 8 -11.88 -2.05 -11.76
N SER A 9 -11.20 -2.90 -12.53
CA SER A 9 -11.04 -4.32 -12.20
C SER A 9 -10.10 -4.52 -11.00
N SER A 10 -8.96 -3.82 -10.98
CA SER A 10 -7.98 -3.90 -9.90
C SER A 10 -8.52 -3.42 -8.57
N PHE A 11 -9.34 -2.36 -8.56
CA PHE A 11 -9.95 -1.82 -7.34
C PHE A 11 -10.75 -2.89 -6.59
N GLN A 12 -11.46 -3.77 -7.31
CA GLN A 12 -12.22 -4.85 -6.68
C GLN A 12 -11.31 -5.88 -6.00
N ILE A 13 -10.20 -6.24 -6.65
CA ILE A 13 -9.22 -7.19 -6.14
C ILE A 13 -8.54 -6.65 -4.87
N TYR A 14 -8.11 -5.38 -4.88
CA TYR A 14 -7.46 -4.76 -3.72
C TYR A 14 -8.43 -4.45 -2.58
N ALA A 15 -9.71 -4.23 -2.86
CA ALA A 15 -10.71 -3.98 -1.82
C ALA A 15 -11.14 -5.27 -1.08
N MET A 16 -11.05 -6.44 -1.73
CA MET A 16 -11.40 -7.74 -1.13
C MET A 16 -10.72 -7.99 0.24
N PRO A 17 -9.39 -7.91 0.38
CA PRO A 17 -8.75 -8.15 1.68
C PRO A 17 -9.15 -7.12 2.74
N VAL A 18 -9.47 -5.88 2.34
CA VAL A 18 -9.95 -4.86 3.28
C VAL A 18 -11.32 -5.24 3.81
N PHE A 19 -12.23 -5.68 2.94
CA PHE A 19 -13.56 -6.15 3.33
C PHE A 19 -13.48 -7.39 4.22
N ASP A 20 -12.62 -8.35 3.88
CA ASP A 20 -12.43 -9.55 4.70
C ASP A 20 -11.89 -9.21 6.10
N ASN A 21 -10.92 -8.29 6.21
CA ASN A 21 -10.41 -7.85 7.51
C ASN A 21 -11.47 -7.10 8.34
N LEU A 22 -12.31 -6.28 7.71
CA LEU A 22 -13.43 -5.61 8.38
C LEU A 22 -14.49 -6.62 8.84
N GLU A 23 -14.78 -7.63 8.02
CA GLU A 23 -15.74 -8.70 8.33
C GLU A 23 -15.24 -9.56 9.50
N LEU A 24 -13.95 -9.93 9.50
CA LEU A 24 -13.30 -10.65 10.59
C LEU A 24 -13.32 -9.86 11.89
N ARG A 25 -12.99 -8.57 11.85
CA ARG A 25 -13.01 -7.70 13.03
C ARG A 25 -14.42 -7.56 13.59
N PHE A 26 -15.41 -7.39 12.72
CA PHE A 26 -16.81 -7.29 13.13
C PHE A 26 -17.32 -8.61 13.73
N THR A 27 -16.99 -9.74 13.11
CA THR A 27 -17.35 -11.08 13.63
C THR A 27 -16.70 -11.34 14.99
N SER A 28 -15.43 -10.93 15.16
CA SER A 28 -14.71 -11.02 16.42
C SER A 28 -15.33 -10.16 17.53
N CYS A 29 -15.74 -8.92 17.20
CA CYS A 29 -16.37 -8.02 18.17
C CYS A 29 -17.82 -8.39 18.51
N MET A 30 -18.60 -8.87 17.53
CA MET A 30 -20.05 -9.01 17.66
C MET A 30 -20.55 -10.46 17.69
N ASN A 31 -19.65 -11.45 17.56
CA ASN A 31 -19.90 -12.90 17.63
C ASN A 31 -21.12 -13.37 16.82
N LYS A 32 -21.42 -12.70 15.71
CA LYS A 32 -22.56 -12.98 14.83
C LYS A 32 -22.09 -13.07 13.38
N PRO A 33 -22.72 -13.93 12.55
CA PRO A 33 -22.40 -14.01 11.13
C PRO A 33 -22.70 -12.66 10.46
N CYS A 34 -21.81 -12.22 9.58
CA CYS A 34 -21.97 -10.93 8.92
C CYS A 34 -23.22 -10.91 8.01
N PRO A 35 -24.19 -10.02 8.27
CA PRO A 35 -25.39 -9.95 7.47
C PRO A 35 -25.09 -9.36 6.08
N ARG A 36 -25.79 -9.84 5.04
CA ARG A 36 -25.60 -9.36 3.66
C ARG A 36 -25.79 -7.85 3.50
N TRP A 37 -26.64 -7.24 4.31
CA TRP A 37 -26.81 -5.78 4.38
C TRP A 37 -25.53 -5.05 4.79
N LEU A 38 -24.80 -5.59 5.78
CA LEU A 38 -23.56 -5.01 6.26
C LEU A 38 -22.46 -5.09 5.19
N ARG A 39 -22.38 -6.19 4.45
CA ARG A 39 -21.47 -6.32 3.31
C ARG A 39 -21.75 -5.27 2.22
N SER A 40 -23.02 -5.01 1.91
CA SER A 40 -23.40 -3.96 0.97
C SER A 40 -23.08 -2.57 1.51
N GLY A 41 -23.28 -2.36 2.82
CA GLY A 41 -22.91 -1.13 3.53
C GLY A 41 -21.41 -0.83 3.46
N PHE A 42 -20.54 -1.81 3.73
CA PHE A 42 -19.10 -1.64 3.63
C PHE A 42 -18.64 -1.27 2.21
N ARG A 43 -19.26 -1.86 1.19
CA ARG A 43 -18.92 -1.59 -0.21
C ARG A 43 -19.28 -0.15 -0.61
N ILE A 44 -20.46 0.33 -0.21
CA ILE A 44 -20.90 1.71 -0.45
C ILE A 44 -20.02 2.69 0.34
N PHE A 45 -19.79 2.41 1.62
CA PHE A 45 -18.96 3.23 2.49
C PHE A 45 -17.55 3.39 1.95
N PHE A 46 -16.92 2.29 1.53
CA PHE A 46 -15.56 2.32 0.98
C PHE A 46 -15.50 3.09 -0.34
N GLY A 47 -16.50 2.94 -1.22
CA GLY A 47 -16.60 3.74 -2.45
C GLY A 47 -16.74 5.24 -2.18
N CYS A 48 -17.66 5.62 -1.28
CA CYS A 48 -17.84 7.02 -0.87
C CYS A 48 -16.58 7.59 -0.21
N PHE A 49 -15.91 6.81 0.64
CA PHE A 49 -14.68 7.21 1.30
C PHE A 49 -13.55 7.41 0.30
N ALA A 50 -13.37 6.48 -0.66
CA ALA A 50 -12.38 6.62 -1.71
C ALA A 50 -12.63 7.87 -2.58
N PHE A 51 -13.90 8.15 -2.92
CA PHE A 51 -14.27 9.36 -3.65
C PHE A 51 -13.97 10.64 -2.84
N PHE A 52 -14.30 10.64 -1.55
CA PHE A 52 -13.99 11.77 -0.67
C PHE A 52 -12.50 12.06 -0.59
N ILE A 53 -11.66 11.03 -0.43
CA ILE A 53 -10.20 11.19 -0.41
C ILE A 53 -9.69 11.71 -1.76
N ALA A 54 -10.20 11.19 -2.88
CA ALA A 54 -9.79 11.64 -4.21
C ALA A 54 -10.07 13.13 -4.44
N VAL A 55 -11.20 13.64 -3.95
CA VAL A 55 -11.56 15.07 -4.04
C VAL A 55 -10.81 15.93 -3.01
N ALA A 56 -10.62 15.42 -1.79
CA ALA A 56 -10.00 16.17 -0.71
C ALA A 56 -8.47 16.28 -0.83
N LEU A 57 -7.81 15.26 -1.38
CA LEU A 57 -6.36 15.13 -1.42
C LEU A 57 -5.84 14.90 -2.85
N PRO A 58 -5.83 15.93 -3.72
CA PRO A 58 -5.32 15.81 -5.09
C PRO A 58 -3.81 15.48 -5.15
N PHE A 59 -3.10 15.59 -4.02
CA PHE A 59 -1.67 15.25 -3.88
C PHE A 59 -1.38 13.77 -3.57
N LEU A 60 -2.41 12.90 -3.52
CA LEU A 60 -2.25 11.45 -3.36
C LEU A 60 -1.21 10.80 -4.31
N PRO A 61 -1.13 11.17 -5.60
CA PRO A 61 -0.11 10.63 -6.50
C PRO A 61 1.32 10.95 -6.05
N SER A 62 1.53 12.12 -5.42
CA SER A 62 2.82 12.52 -4.88
C SER A 62 3.19 11.71 -3.62
N LEU A 63 2.20 11.36 -2.79
CA LEU A 63 2.36 10.46 -1.65
C LEU A 63 2.59 9.00 -2.05
N ALA A 64 2.12 8.57 -3.23
CA ALA A 64 2.26 7.20 -3.68
C ALA A 64 3.73 6.76 -3.78
N GLY A 65 4.64 7.67 -4.17
CA GLY A 65 6.07 7.41 -4.17
C GLY A 65 6.64 7.18 -2.76
N LEU A 66 6.17 7.93 -1.76
CA LEU A 66 6.57 7.76 -0.37
C LEU A 66 6.05 6.43 0.21
N LEU A 67 4.77 6.13 -0.01
CA LEU A 67 4.15 4.88 0.43
C LEU A 67 4.81 3.66 -0.23
N GLY A 68 5.10 3.76 -1.54
CA GLY A 68 5.86 2.75 -2.27
C GLY A 68 7.26 2.56 -1.68
N GLY A 69 7.98 3.66 -1.39
CA GLY A 69 9.29 3.62 -0.75
C GLY A 69 9.29 2.90 0.60
N ILE A 70 8.26 3.08 1.43
CA ILE A 70 8.12 2.40 2.73
C ILE A 70 7.72 0.93 2.57
N ALA A 71 6.97 0.58 1.52
CA ALA A 71 6.56 -0.79 1.25
C ALA A 71 7.71 -1.67 0.73
N VAL A 72 8.69 -1.08 0.03
CA VAL A 72 9.81 -1.80 -0.60
C VAL A 72 10.67 -2.61 0.39
N PRO A 73 11.08 -2.10 1.57
CA PRO A 73 11.79 -2.90 2.57
C PRO A 73 10.96 -4.06 3.11
N ILE A 74 9.65 -3.85 3.26
CA ILE A 74 8.74 -4.86 3.80
C ILE A 74 8.58 -6.02 2.81
N THR A 75 8.55 -5.73 1.51
CA THR A 75 8.36 -6.76 0.47
C THR A 75 9.66 -7.40 0.00
N LEU A 76 10.79 -6.68 0.00
CA LEU A 76 12.06 -7.19 -0.53
C LEU A 76 13.07 -7.53 0.57
N ALA A 77 13.30 -6.62 1.51
CA ALA A 77 14.34 -6.81 2.52
C ALA A 77 13.90 -7.80 3.59
N TYR A 78 12.68 -7.67 4.10
CA TYR A 78 12.16 -8.52 5.18
C TYR A 78 12.20 -10.03 4.87
N PRO A 79 11.72 -10.55 3.73
CA PRO A 79 11.81 -11.97 3.43
C PRO A 79 13.27 -12.45 3.24
N CYS A 80 14.15 -11.60 2.71
CA CYS A 80 15.57 -11.94 2.56
C CYS A 80 16.24 -12.14 3.94
N PHE A 81 16.01 -11.23 4.89
CA PHE A 81 16.55 -11.36 6.24
C PHE A 81 15.88 -12.50 7.03
N MET A 82 14.56 -12.66 6.91
CA MET A 82 13.81 -13.74 7.53
C MET A 82 14.33 -15.12 7.08
N TRP A 83 14.58 -15.28 5.77
CA TRP A 83 15.10 -16.53 5.22
C TRP A 83 16.48 -16.89 5.78
N ILE A 84 17.40 -15.91 5.89
CA ILE A 84 18.73 -16.12 6.47
C ILE A 84 18.62 -16.62 7.92
N LEU A 85 17.72 -16.02 8.70
CA LEU A 85 17.51 -16.37 10.10
C LEU A 85 16.94 -17.79 10.27
N ILE A 86 15.97 -18.18 9.44
CA ILE A 86 15.30 -19.49 9.52
C ILE A 86 16.19 -20.62 9.01
N LYS A 87 16.84 -20.43 7.85
CA LYS A 87 17.52 -21.53 7.14
C LYS A 87 19.01 -21.70 7.46
N LYS A 88 19.67 -20.71 8.07
CA LYS A 88 21.14 -20.68 8.30
C LYS A 88 21.94 -21.27 7.12
N PRO A 89 21.82 -20.69 5.91
CA PRO A 89 22.38 -21.28 4.70
C PRO A 89 23.91 -21.21 4.67
N CYS A 90 24.53 -21.98 3.77
CA CYS A 90 25.97 -21.93 3.50
C CYS A 90 26.41 -20.49 3.18
N LYS A 91 27.66 -20.17 3.56
CA LYS A 91 28.25 -18.82 3.58
C LYS A 91 27.98 -18.02 2.28
N ASN A 92 28.10 -18.64 1.11
CA ASN A 92 27.89 -17.96 -0.18
C ASN A 92 26.43 -17.54 -0.42
N SER A 93 25.45 -18.39 -0.09
CA SER A 93 24.02 -18.07 -0.24
C SER A 93 23.55 -17.06 0.80
N ALA A 94 24.11 -17.11 2.02
CA ALA A 94 23.88 -16.10 3.04
C ALA A 94 24.35 -14.71 2.59
N ILE A 95 25.54 -14.61 2.00
CA ILE A 95 26.10 -13.34 1.48
C ILE A 95 25.21 -12.80 0.35
N PHE A 96 24.76 -13.65 -0.58
CA PHE A 96 23.89 -13.23 -1.69
C PHE A 96 22.56 -12.64 -1.21
N HIS A 97 21.85 -13.32 -0.30
CA HIS A 97 20.59 -12.80 0.24
C HIS A 97 20.79 -11.57 1.15
N TRP A 98 21.93 -11.48 1.83
CA TRP A 98 22.27 -10.30 2.64
C TRP A 98 22.55 -9.08 1.76
N LEU A 99 23.29 -9.27 0.66
CA LEU A 99 23.50 -8.24 -0.35
C LEU A 99 22.17 -7.82 -0.98
N LEU A 100 21.31 -8.77 -1.36
CA LEU A 100 20.01 -8.49 -1.96
C LEU A 100 19.09 -7.73 -1.00
N GLY A 101 19.09 -8.09 0.29
CA GLY A 101 18.37 -7.37 1.34
C GLY A 101 18.88 -5.95 1.54
N SER A 102 20.20 -5.75 1.58
CA SER A 102 20.82 -4.42 1.66
C SER A 102 20.48 -3.54 0.45
N LEU A 103 20.46 -4.13 -0.75
CA LEU A 103 20.10 -3.43 -1.98
C LEU A 103 18.64 -2.99 -1.97
N GLY A 104 17.73 -3.81 -1.43
CA GLY A 104 16.33 -3.44 -1.21
C GLY A 104 16.17 -2.25 -0.25
N ILE A 105 16.99 -2.18 0.81
CA ILE A 105 16.99 -1.05 1.75
C ILE A 105 17.54 0.21 1.08
N VAL A 106 18.66 0.12 0.35
CA VAL A 106 19.25 1.25 -0.37
C VAL A 106 18.26 1.80 -1.39
N LEU A 107 17.59 0.93 -2.15
CA LEU A 107 16.57 1.33 -3.12
C LEU A 107 15.39 2.05 -2.45
N SER A 108 14.94 1.58 -1.29
CA SER A 108 13.90 2.24 -0.51
C SER A 108 14.31 3.67 -0.12
N ILE A 109 15.52 3.85 0.39
CA ILE A 109 16.05 5.18 0.75
C ILE A 109 16.10 6.10 -0.48
N SER A 110 16.55 5.59 -1.63
CA SER A 110 16.55 6.35 -2.88
C SER A 110 15.15 6.77 -3.32
N ILE A 111 14.16 5.87 -3.24
CA ILE A 111 12.76 6.17 -3.59
C ILE A 111 12.17 7.23 -2.65
N VAL A 112 12.36 7.08 -1.35
CA VAL A 112 11.88 8.05 -0.35
C VAL A 112 12.52 9.41 -0.56
N THR A 113 13.83 9.46 -0.83
CA THR A 113 14.55 10.71 -1.09
C THR A 113 14.04 11.38 -2.37
N GLY A 114 13.82 10.61 -3.44
CA GLY A 114 13.24 11.12 -4.69
C GLY A 114 11.81 11.62 -4.51
N ALA A 115 10.98 10.93 -3.71
CA ALA A 115 9.63 11.37 -3.39
C ALA A 115 9.63 12.69 -2.60
N ILE A 116 10.50 12.81 -1.58
CA ILE A 116 10.65 14.04 -0.79
C ILE A 116 11.16 15.19 -1.68
N TRP A 117 12.13 14.93 -2.55
CA TRP A 117 12.66 15.92 -3.48
C TRP A 117 11.57 16.41 -4.44
N ASN A 118 10.78 15.49 -5.01
CA ASN A 118 9.67 15.83 -5.90
C ASN A 118 8.62 16.69 -5.19
N ILE A 119 8.28 16.35 -3.95
CA ILE A 119 7.38 17.14 -3.10
C ILE A 119 7.95 18.54 -2.84
N ALA A 120 9.26 18.64 -2.58
CA ALA A 120 9.94 19.90 -2.30
C ALA A 120 10.07 20.81 -3.54
N THR A 121 10.37 20.25 -4.71
CA THR A 121 10.56 21.02 -5.95
C THR A 121 9.26 21.47 -6.59
N ILE A 122 8.20 20.65 -6.51
CA ILE A 122 6.87 21.04 -6.98
C ILE A 122 6.28 22.11 -6.05
N GLY A 123 6.68 22.11 -4.78
CA GLY A 123 6.04 22.90 -3.74
C GLY A 123 4.65 22.36 -3.48
N ILE A 124 4.32 22.02 -2.22
CA ILE A 124 2.95 21.62 -1.91
C ILE A 124 2.08 22.88 -2.00
N GLN A 125 1.58 23.22 -3.19
CA GLN A 125 0.40 24.04 -3.30
C GLN A 125 -0.75 23.19 -2.76
N VAL A 126 -0.97 23.30 -1.44
CA VAL A 126 -2.08 22.68 -0.71
C VAL A 126 -3.40 23.32 -1.19
N HIS A 127 -3.81 22.98 -2.41
CA HIS A 127 -5.14 23.26 -2.93
C HIS A 127 -6.09 22.22 -2.34
N PHE A 128 -6.47 22.43 -1.09
CA PHE A 128 -7.62 21.73 -0.51
C PHE A 128 -8.86 22.12 -1.33
N PHE A 129 -9.58 21.12 -1.86
CA PHE A 129 -10.85 21.29 -2.58
C PHE A 129 -10.81 22.01 -3.95
N LYS A 130 -9.69 21.99 -4.67
CA LYS A 130 -9.68 22.30 -6.12
C LYS A 130 -9.15 21.10 -6.90
N PRO A 131 -10.02 20.25 -7.46
CA PRO A 131 -9.59 19.31 -8.49
C PRO A 131 -9.30 20.10 -9.77
N GLU A 132 -8.09 20.02 -10.29
CA GLU A 132 -7.76 20.41 -11.66
C GLU A 132 -8.02 19.24 -12.63
#